data_AF-A0A967IA32-F1
#
_entry.id   AF-A0A967IA32-F1
#
_cell.length_a   1.000
_cell.length_b   1.000
_cell.length_c   1.000
_cell.angle_alpha   90.00
_cell.angle_beta   90.00
_cell.angle_gamma   90.00
#
_symmetry.space_group_name_H-M   'P 1'
#
loop_
_entity.id
_entity.type
_entity.pdbx_description
1 polymer ?
#
loop_
_entity_poly.entity_id
_entity_poly.type
_entity_poly.pdbx_seq_one_letter_code
_entity_poly.pdbx_strand_id
1 'polypeptide(L)'
;MTEAELQQTIIDAAELSGWLAFHDGDSRRSTGAGFPDLVLVKPPRVVLLELKSEIGRIRPEQHVWMDALSRCDTVASAIVRPEHLDTILDYLRNPETRKKT
;
A
#
# COMPACT_ATOMS: atom_id res chain seq x y z
N MET A 1 -10.33 20.51 8.07
CA MET A 1 -9.20 19.58 8.28
C MET A 1 -8.42 19.52 6.97
N THR A 2 -7.12 19.78 7.02
CA THR A 2 -6.22 19.60 5.87
C THR A 2 -5.88 18.11 5.68
N GLU A 3 -5.34 17.75 4.53
CA GLU A 3 -4.86 16.39 4.25
C GLU A 3 -3.77 15.97 5.24
N ALA A 4 -2.85 16.90 5.58
CA ALA A 4 -1.79 16.66 6.55
C ALA A 4 -2.31 16.47 7.98
N GLU A 5 -3.30 17.27 8.41
CA GLU A 5 -3.96 17.11 9.71
C GLU A 5 -4.69 15.76 9.81
N LEU A 6 -5.40 15.37 8.74
CA LEU A 6 -6.07 14.08 8.65
C LEU A 6 -5.06 12.93 8.77
N GLN A 7 -3.96 13.01 8.01
CA GLN A 7 -2.90 12.02 8.05
C GLN A 7 -2.31 11.85 9.44
N GLN A 8 -1.92 12.95 10.09
CA GLN A 8 -1.33 12.89 11.42
C GLN A 8 -2.31 12.29 12.43
N THR A 9 -3.58 12.69 12.36
CA THR A 9 -4.63 12.15 13.24
C THR A 9 -4.78 10.63 13.09
N ILE A 10 -4.73 10.11 11.86
CA ILE A 10 -4.82 8.67 11.60
C ILE A 10 -3.58 7.93 12.11
N ILE A 11 -2.37 8.48 11.89
CA ILE A 11 -1.12 7.89 12.38
C ILE A 11 -1.13 7.81 13.90
N ASP A 12 -1.45 8.90 14.59
CA ASP A 12 -1.51 8.94 16.05
C ASP A 12 -2.49 7.90 16.60
N ALA A 13 -3.68 7.80 15.98
CA ALA A 13 -4.68 6.81 16.36
C ALA A 13 -4.23 5.36 16.10
N ALA A 14 -3.52 5.13 15.00
CA ALA A 14 -2.95 3.84 14.63
C ALA A 14 -1.91 3.39 15.67
N GLU A 15 -0.96 4.27 16.00
CA GLU A 15 0.09 4.00 16.98
C GLU A 15 -0.49 3.71 18.38
N LEU A 16 -1.40 4.56 18.86
CA LEU A 16 -2.09 4.36 20.14
C LEU A 16 -2.87 3.04 20.19
N SER A 17 -3.35 2.59 19.03
CA SER A 17 -4.12 1.35 18.89
C SER A 17 -3.25 0.12 18.58
N GLY A 18 -1.92 0.26 18.57
CA GLY A 18 -0.98 -0.83 18.30
C GLY A 18 -0.98 -1.32 16.86
N TRP A 19 -1.29 -0.46 15.90
CA TRP A 19 -1.05 -0.71 14.48
C TRP A 19 0.36 -0.31 14.10
N LEU A 20 0.95 -1.00 13.13
CA LEU A 20 2.09 -0.49 12.39
C LEU A 20 1.58 0.55 11.39
N ALA A 21 2.24 1.70 11.28
CA ALA A 21 1.92 2.74 10.31
C ALA A 21 3.16 3.09 9.50
N PHE A 22 3.00 3.19 8.19
CA PHE A 22 4.01 3.68 7.26
C PHE A 22 3.39 4.76 6.37
N HIS A 23 4.16 5.82 6.12
CA HIS A 23 3.80 6.92 5.23
C HIS A 23 4.98 7.18 4.28
N ASP A 24 4.71 7.20 2.97
CA ASP A 24 5.70 7.59 1.97
C ASP A 24 5.68 9.13 1.80
N GLY A 25 6.66 9.82 2.39
CA GLY A 25 6.69 11.28 2.48
C GLY A 25 6.75 12.05 1.15
N ASP A 26 7.02 11.38 0.02
CA ASP A 26 6.90 11.98 -1.33
C ASP A 26 6.79 10.90 -2.44
N SER A 27 5.61 10.29 -2.58
CA SER A 27 5.35 9.25 -3.59
C SER A 27 5.46 9.73 -5.06
N ARG A 28 5.69 11.03 -5.30
CA ARG A 28 5.80 11.62 -6.66
C ARG A 28 7.15 11.36 -7.33
N ARG A 29 8.13 10.80 -6.63
CA ARG A 29 9.45 10.46 -7.18
C ARG A 29 9.51 8.95 -7.41
N SER A 30 9.89 8.51 -8.61
CA SER A 30 10.16 7.10 -9.02
C SER A 30 8.98 6.24 -9.52
N THR A 31 9.22 4.93 -9.65
CA THR A 31 8.29 3.85 -10.05
C THR A 31 7.04 3.73 -9.16
N GLY A 32 7.01 4.39 -8.00
CA GLY A 32 5.90 4.39 -7.04
C GLY A 32 4.89 5.54 -7.18
N ALA A 33 4.91 6.31 -8.28
CA ALA A 33 3.98 7.43 -8.49
C ALA A 33 2.51 7.04 -8.24
N GLY A 34 1.87 7.76 -7.32
CA GLY A 34 0.46 7.56 -6.97
C GLY A 34 0.19 6.43 -5.97
N PHE A 35 1.23 5.84 -5.36
CA PHE A 35 1.04 4.89 -4.27
C PHE A 35 0.29 5.55 -3.10
N PRO A 36 -0.60 4.81 -2.40
CA PRO A 36 -1.39 5.37 -1.31
C PRO A 36 -0.55 6.01 -0.21
N ASP A 37 -1.06 7.11 0.36
CA ASP A 37 -0.35 7.89 1.37
C ASP A 37 0.00 7.09 2.63
N LEU A 38 -0.87 6.18 3.08
CA LEU A 38 -0.66 5.36 4.28
C LEU A 38 -0.76 3.87 4.01
N VAL A 39 0.12 3.10 4.65
CA VAL A 39 0.02 1.65 4.83
C VAL A 39 -0.07 1.36 6.33
N LEU A 40 -1.19 0.78 6.75
CA LEU A 40 -1.46 0.39 8.14
C LEU A 40 -1.56 -1.13 8.25
N VAL A 41 -0.90 -1.72 9.25
CA VAL A 41 -0.91 -3.18 9.45
C VAL A 41 -1.21 -3.52 10.90
N LYS A 42 -2.24 -4.33 11.11
CA LYS A 42 -2.54 -5.00 12.38
C LYS A 42 -3.20 -6.34 12.07
N PRO A 43 -2.50 -7.47 12.22
CA PRO A 43 -3.01 -8.77 11.80
C PRO A 43 -4.43 -9.05 12.33
N PRO A 44 -5.34 -9.55 11.48
CA PRO A 44 -5.14 -10.02 10.10
C PRO A 44 -5.39 -8.93 9.02
N ARG A 45 -5.30 -7.64 9.36
CA ARG A 45 -5.65 -6.52 8.49
C ARG A 45 -4.41 -5.80 7.94
N VAL A 46 -4.49 -5.47 6.66
CA VAL A 46 -3.64 -4.49 5.99
C VAL A 46 -4.58 -3.47 5.35
N VAL A 47 -4.31 -2.18 5.55
CA VAL A 47 -5.12 -1.09 5.01
C VAL A 47 -4.20 -0.14 4.26
N LEU A 48 -4.52 0.15 3.00
CA LEU A 48 -3.87 1.20 2.23
C LEU A 48 -4.87 2.36 2.09
N LEU A 49 -4.44 3.57 2.45
CA LEU A 49 -5.29 4.76 2.42
C LEU A 49 -4.64 5.84 1.56
N GLU A 50 -5.37 6.28 0.54
CA GLU A 50 -5.12 7.54 -0.15
C GLU A 50 -5.96 8.62 0.55
N LEU A 51 -5.30 9.63 1.09
CA LEU A 51 -5.92 10.67 1.92
C LEU A 51 -6.19 11.90 1.07
N LYS A 52 -7.34 12.54 1.29
CA LYS A 52 -7.70 13.78 0.62
C LYS A 52 -8.36 14.73 1.60
N SER A 53 -8.11 16.02 1.44
CA SER A 53 -9.01 17.03 2.01
C SER A 53 -10.40 16.95 1.36
N GLU A 54 -11.40 17.61 1.95
CA GLU A 54 -12.78 17.66 1.44
C GLU A 54 -12.90 18.07 -0.05
N ILE A 55 -11.97 18.91 -0.52
CA ILE A 55 -11.93 19.40 -1.91
C ILE A 55 -10.79 18.78 -2.72
N GLY A 56 -10.05 17.84 -2.13
CA GLY A 56 -8.90 17.18 -2.75
C GLY A 56 -9.32 16.32 -3.94
N ARG A 57 -8.59 16.43 -5.04
CA ARG A 57 -8.82 15.60 -6.25
C ARG A 57 -7.83 14.45 -6.28
N ILE A 58 -8.32 13.29 -6.71
CA ILE A 58 -7.48 12.11 -6.96
C ILE A 58 -6.76 12.31 -8.30
N ARG A 59 -5.45 12.06 -8.33
CA ARG A 59 -4.62 12.12 -9.54
C ARG A 59 -4.80 10.85 -10.38
N PRO A 60 -4.60 10.90 -11.71
CA PRO A 60 -4.73 9.72 -12.56
C PRO A 60 -3.88 8.52 -12.10
N GLU A 61 -2.67 8.75 -11.63
CA GLU A 61 -1.75 7.71 -11.16
C GLU A 61 -2.27 7.04 -9.88
N GLN A 62 -2.91 7.81 -9.00
CA GLN A 62 -3.55 7.29 -7.78
C GLN A 62 -4.77 6.43 -8.12
N HIS A 63 -5.55 6.82 -9.14
CA HIS A 63 -6.65 5.98 -9.63
C HIS A 63 -6.17 4.60 -10.10
N VAL A 64 -5.03 4.53 -10.78
CA VAL A 64 -4.45 3.24 -11.23
C VAL A 64 -4.17 2.32 -10.04
N TRP A 65 -3.57 2.84 -8.97
CA TRP A 65 -3.31 2.08 -7.75
C TRP A 65 -4.59 1.66 -7.05
N MET A 66 -5.53 2.59 -6.80
CA MET A 66 -6.76 2.28 -6.08
C MET A 66 -7.63 1.26 -6.82
N ASP A 67 -7.71 1.36 -8.15
CA ASP A 67 -8.42 0.40 -8.98
C ASP A 67 -7.75 -0.99 -8.93
N ALA A 68 -6.42 -1.06 -9.03
CA ALA A 68 -5.70 -2.32 -8.88
C ALA A 68 -5.87 -2.96 -7.50
N LEU A 69 -5.71 -2.18 -6.42
CA LEU A 69 -5.85 -2.64 -5.04
C LEU A 69 -7.28 -3.12 -4.74
N SER A 70 -8.30 -2.50 -5.34
CA SER A 70 -9.70 -2.93 -5.16
C SER A 70 -9.98 -4.34 -5.70
N ARG A 71 -9.13 -4.85 -6.59
CA ARG A 71 -9.21 -6.19 -7.16
C ARG A 71 -8.33 -7.21 -6.44
N CYS A 72 -7.54 -6.79 -5.46
CA CYS A 72 -6.75 -7.68 -4.62
C CYS A 72 -7.60 -8.19 -3.45
N ASP A 73 -7.58 -9.50 -3.24
CA ASP A 73 -8.24 -10.17 -2.10
C ASP A 73 -7.23 -10.64 -1.03
N THR A 74 -5.95 -10.61 -1.37
CA THR A 74 -4.86 -11.17 -0.58
C THR A 74 -3.66 -10.22 -0.58
N VAL A 75 -2.89 -10.27 0.51
CA VAL A 75 -1.60 -9.57 0.63
C VAL A 75 -0.52 -10.62 0.80
N ALA A 76 0.45 -10.63 -0.13
CA ALA A 76 1.63 -11.47 -0.03
C ALA A 76 2.78 -10.70 0.65
N SER A 77 3.50 -11.37 1.55
CA SER A 77 4.74 -10.86 2.14
C SER A 77 5.83 -11.93 2.10
N ALA A 78 7.08 -11.51 1.84
CA ALA A 78 8.22 -12.41 1.78
C ALA A 78 9.51 -11.67 2.14
N ILE A 79 10.45 -12.38 2.76
CA ILE A 79 11.84 -11.93 2.91
C ILE A 79 12.61 -12.45 1.69
N VAL A 80 13.07 -11.56 0.83
CA VAL A 80 13.78 -11.89 -0.42
C VAL A 80 15.29 -11.71 -0.21
N ARG A 81 16.07 -12.71 -0.61
CA ARG A 81 17.53 -12.68 -0.68
C ARG A 81 17.97 -12.92 -2.12
N PRO A 82 19.23 -12.65 -2.51
CA PRO A 82 19.67 -12.82 -3.90
C PRO A 82 19.37 -14.21 -4.49
N GLU A 83 19.47 -15.28 -3.69
CA GLU A 83 19.15 -16.64 -4.11
C GLU A 83 17.67 -16.88 -4.45
N HIS A 84 16.76 -15.98 -4.05
CA HIS A 84 15.33 -16.05 -4.35
C HIS A 84 14.95 -15.35 -5.66
N LEU A 85 15.90 -14.69 -6.34
CA LEU A 85 15.61 -13.82 -7.49
C LEU A 85 14.79 -14.53 -8.57
N ASP A 86 15.22 -15.72 -9.00
CA ASP A 86 14.53 -16.46 -10.06
C ASP A 86 13.10 -16.84 -9.67
N THR A 87 12.87 -17.15 -8.39
CA THR A 87 11.53 -17.46 -7.87
C THR A 87 10.63 -16.22 -7.90
N ILE A 88 11.15 -15.05 -7.52
CA ILE A 88 10.39 -13.80 -7.56
C ILE A 88 10.08 -13.39 -9.00
N LEU A 89 11.05 -13.51 -9.91
CA LEU A 89 10.84 -13.19 -11.32
C LEU A 89 9.80 -14.12 -11.96
N ASP A 90 9.77 -15.39 -11.58
CA ASP A 90 8.76 -16.32 -12.06
C ASP A 90 7.36 -15.98 -11.51
N TYR A 91 7.26 -15.70 -10.21
CA TYR A 91 6.01 -15.27 -9.58
C TYR A 91 5.43 -14.02 -10.25
N LEU A 92 6.27 -13.01 -10.54
CA LEU A 92 5.83 -11.76 -11.18
C LEU A 92 5.37 -11.96 -12.64
N ARG A 93 5.97 -12.90 -13.38
CA ARG A 93 5.54 -13.24 -14.74
C ARG A 93 4.27 -14.09 -14.75
N ASN A 94 4.06 -14.90 -13.72
CA ASN A 94 3.03 -15.92 -13.67
C ASN A 94 2.21 -15.87 -12.35
N PRO A 95 1.49 -14.77 -12.06
CA PRO A 95 0.86 -14.54 -10.75
C PRO A 95 -0.23 -15.58 -10.38
N GLU A 96 -0.82 -16.26 -11.35
CA GLU A 96 -1.86 -17.29 -11.15
C GLU A 96 -1.30 -18.67 -10.74
N THR A 97 0.02 -18.88 -10.78
CA THR A 97 0.61 -20.22 -10.65
C THR A 97 0.62 -20.79 -9.22
N ARG A 98 0.14 -20.04 -8.22
CA ARG A 98 -0.12 -20.55 -6.86
C ARG A 98 -1.62 -20.66 -6.54
N LYS A 99 -2.34 -21.46 -7.33
CA LYS A 99 -3.43 -22.29 -6.80
C LYS A 99 -2.99 -23.75 -6.78
N LYS A 100 -2.09 -24.13 -5.87
CA LYS A 100 -1.82 -25.54 -5.60
C LYS A 100 -1.58 -25.82 -4.11
N THR A 101 -2.64 -26.42 -3.55
CA THR A 101 -2.76 -27.29 -2.36
C THR A 101 -2.67 -26.65 -0.99
#